data_AF-A0A2V5QSE8-F1
#
_entry.id   AF-A0A2V5QSE8-F1
#
_cell.length_a   1.000
_cell.length_b   1.000
_cell.length_c   1.000
_cell.angle_alpha   90.00
_cell.angle_beta   90.00
_cell.angle_gamma   90.00
#
_symmetry.space_group_name_H-M   'P 1'
#
loop_
_entity.id
_entity.type
_entity.pdbx_description
1 polymer ?
#
loop_
_entity_poly.entity_id
_entity_poly.type
_entity_poly.pdbx_seq_one_letter_code
_entity_poly.pdbx_strand_id
1 'polypeptide(L)' 'YGIFDTFADDSGRDAHLNGKVAQALMEKAAELLAKSPSIEKIDVIASKLPK' A
#
# COMPACT_ATOMS: atom_id res chain seq x y z
N TYR A 1 3.47 5.34 -11.67
CA TYR A 1 2.49 5.67 -10.61
C TYR A 1 2.87 4.91 -9.35
N GLY A 2 2.38 5.34 -8.19
CA GLY A 2 2.66 4.68 -6.92
C GLY A 2 1.70 5.14 -5.82
N ILE A 3 1.56 4.32 -4.79
CA ILE A 3 0.83 4.60 -3.56
C ILE A 3 1.86 4.59 -2.45
N PHE A 4 1.78 5.57 -1.56
CA PHE A 4 2.61 5.64 -0.36
C PHE A 4 1.69 5.91 0.83
N ASP A 5 1.58 4.91 1.70
CA ASP A 5 0.77 4.96 2.89
C ASP A 5 1.62 4.60 4.10
N THR A 6 1.39 5.29 5.22
CA THR A 6 2.06 5.04 6.50
C THR A 6 1.04 4.60 7.53
N PHE A 7 1.45 3.71 8.44
CA PHE A 7 0.59 3.12 9.45
C PHE A 7 1.21 3.28 10.83
N ALA A 8 0.39 3.30 11.88
CA ALA A 8 0.87 3.36 13.25
C ALA A 8 1.62 2.07 13.65
N ASP A 9 1.22 0.94 13.08
CA ASP A 9 1.78 -0.38 13.33
C ASP A 9 1.49 -1.36 12.18
N ASP A 10 1.99 -2.58 12.34
CA ASP A 10 1.83 -3.69 11.41
C ASP A 10 0.39 -4.14 11.22
N SER A 11 -0.46 -4.02 12.26
CA SER A 11 -1.87 -4.39 12.15
C SER A 11 -2.61 -3.45 11.20
N GLY A 12 -2.35 -2.14 11.30
CA GLY A 12 -2.88 -1.15 10.36
C GLY A 12 -2.41 -1.40 8.92
N ARG A 13 -1.13 -1.76 8.75
CA ARG A 13 -0.55 -2.10 7.44
C ARG A 13 -1.19 -3.35 6.84
N ASP A 14 -1.35 -4.41 7.62
CA ASP A 14 -1.95 -5.66 7.15
C ASP A 14 -3.44 -5.49 6.85
N ALA A 15 -4.17 -4.71 7.66
CA ALA A 15 -5.56 -4.35 7.37
C ALA A 15 -5.69 -3.59 6.05
N HIS A 16 -4.77 -2.68 5.76
CA HIS A 16 -4.74 -1.97 4.48
C HIS A 16 -4.45 -2.91 3.29
N LEU A 17 -3.45 -3.78 3.41
CA LEU A 17 -3.08 -4.73 2.35
C LEU A 17 -4.17 -5.79 2.08
N ASN A 18 -5.01 -6.11 3.07
CA ASN A 18 -6.17 -6.99 2.90
C ASN A 18 -7.47 -6.22 2.59
N GLY A 19 -7.39 -4.89 2.46
CA GLY A 19 -8.51 -4.00 2.25
C GLY A 19 -8.98 -3.93 0.80
N LYS A 20 -10.05 -3.14 0.59
CA LYS A 20 -10.74 -3.02 -0.71
C LYS A 20 -9.85 -2.45 -1.83
N VAL A 21 -8.91 -1.57 -1.50
CA VAL A 21 -8.02 -0.95 -2.50
C VAL A 21 -7.05 -1.99 -3.07
N ALA A 22 -6.40 -2.76 -2.21
CA ALA A 22 -5.49 -3.83 -2.64
C ALA A 22 -6.24 -4.90 -3.45
N GLN A 23 -7.45 -5.29 -3.01
CA GLN A 23 -8.31 -6.22 -3.76
C GLN A 23 -8.62 -5.70 -5.17
N ALA A 24 -9.14 -4.48 -5.29
CA ALA A 24 -9.49 -3.88 -6.58
C ALA A 24 -8.26 -3.71 -7.49
N LEU A 25 -7.10 -3.34 -6.93
CA LEU A 25 -5.86 -3.24 -7.69
C LEU A 25 -5.45 -4.60 -8.27
N MET A 26 -5.51 -5.67 -7.46
CA MET A 26 -5.12 -7.01 -7.90
C MET A 26 -6.09 -7.57 -8.95
N GLU A 27 -7.39 -7.30 -8.81
CA GLU A 27 -8.41 -7.67 -9.81
C GLU A 27 -8.17 -7.00 -11.18
N LYS A 28 -7.63 -5.78 -11.20
CA LYS A 28 -7.42 -4.99 -12.41
C LYS A 28 -5.98 -4.91 -12.89
N ALA A 29 -5.03 -5.52 -12.17
CA ALA A 29 -3.60 -5.37 -12.43
C ALA A 29 -3.20 -5.75 -13.86
N ALA A 30 -3.71 -6.87 -14.38
CA ALA A 30 -3.37 -7.34 -15.73
C ALA A 30 -3.93 -6.46 -16.86
N GLU A 31 -5.02 -5.73 -16.60
CA GLU A 31 -5.65 -4.82 -17.56
C GLU A 31 -4.95 -3.46 -17.58
N LEU A 32 -4.59 -2.94 -16.40
CA LEU A 32 -4.16 -1.55 -16.22
C LEU A 32 -2.63 -1.39 -16.15
N LEU A 33 -1.89 -2.43 -15.79
CA LEU A 33 -0.45 -2.33 -15.54
C LEU A 33 0.33 -3.20 -16.52
N ALA A 34 1.41 -2.64 -17.07
CA ALA A 34 2.33 -3.37 -17.95
C ALA A 34 3.07 -4.52 -17.24
N LYS A 35 3.09 -4.52 -15.90
CA LYS A 35 3.69 -5.54 -15.04
C LYS A 35 2.98 -5.54 -13.69
N SER A 36 3.09 -6.65 -12.95
CA SER A 36 2.58 -6.74 -11.58
C SER A 36 3.13 -5.61 -10.70
N PRO A 37 2.32 -5.04 -9.79
CA PRO A 37 2.79 -3.99 -8.89
C PRO A 37 3.82 -4.57 -7.91
N SER A 38 4.86 -3.79 -7.61
CA SER A 38 5.81 -4.08 -6.53
C SER A 38 5.27 -3.52 -5.21
N ILE A 39 5.25 -4.34 -4.17
CA ILE A 39 4.84 -3.93 -2.81
C ILE A 39 6.04 -4.12 -1.88
N GLU A 40 6.48 -3.03 -1.26
CA GLU A 40 7.65 -3.02 -0.39
C GLU A 40 7.24 -2.60 1.03
N LYS A 41 7.63 -3.39 2.04
CA LYS A 41 7.43 -3.03 3.46
C LYS A 41 8.64 -2.22 3.91
N ILE A 42 8.42 -0.94 4.17
CA ILE A 42 9.46 0.01 4.57
C ILE A 42 9.24 0.45 6.02
N ASP A 43 10.31 0.48 6.80
CA ASP A 43 10.29 0.97 8.19
C ASP A 43 10.34 2.49 8.25
N VAL A 44 9.45 3.08 9.04
CA VAL A 44 9.40 4.53 9.27
C VAL A 44 10.20 4.86 10.52
N ILE A 45 11.41 5.37 10.33
CA ILE A 45 12.31 5.75 11.44
C ILE A 45 12.00 7.13 12.05
N ALA A 46 11.27 7.98 11.33
CA ALA A 46 10.80 9.29 11.77
C ALA A 46 9.60 9.73 10.91
N SER A 47 8.69 10.53 11.48
CA SER A 47 7.56 11.10 10.73
C SER A 47 7.37 12.58 11.08
N LYS A 48 6.90 13.35 10.08
CA LYS A 48 6.41 14.72 10.26
C LYS A 48 5.05 14.82 9.58
N LEU A 49 4.00 14.92 10.37
CA LEU A 49 2.62 15.00 9.91
C LEU A 49 2.03 16.38 10.23
N PRO A 50 0.99 16.83 9.50
CA PRO A 50 0.19 17.98 9.89
C PRO A 50 -0.35 17.81 11.32
N LYS A 51 -0.56 18.92 12.02
CA LYS A 51 -1.26 18.93 13.31
C LYS A 51 -2.76 18.90 13.10
#